data_AF-A0A8H3UIA4-F1
#
_entry.id   AF-A0A8H3UIA4-F1
#
_cell.length_a   1.000
_cell.length_b   1.000
_cell.length_c   1.000
_cell.angle_alpha   90.00
_cell.angle_beta   90.00
_cell.angle_gamma   90.00
#
_symmetry.space_group_name_H-M   'P 1'
#
loop_
_entity.id
_entity.type
_entity.pdbx_description
1 polymer ?
#
loop_
_entity_poly.entity_id
_entity_poly.type
_entity_poly.pdbx_seq_one_letter_code
_entity_poly.pdbx_strand_id
1 'polypeptide(L)'
;MSSAIYQPLADEKSEFSGRRSPAPSSSWWARSSTAAKLVVVGSAIACLILVTAAGVNMCLNHDSHEGVEAPLSHHLVARGHRHHRHHHHSTATTSSDDADSTSDDSDSGDDGDDSGDSAAATTPAPVAPVSTISAITSSRTSSKTSALVSITTKQAAITTKSSNTASSTAAVWQPPVKASWQIILNHVLDLNAQSTSVVPDVQIFDIDLFDNPKETFDALKRLGKKSICYFSAGSYEPYRSDSGDFEDSDKGLELNGWPGEFWLNLNSANVRSIMAKRIELAASKGCDAIDPDNIDAYGNTNGLGLTKADSIDFIKFLSATAASHGMSTGLKNGGDIAQSVLNDVQFAVNEQCVQFNECSVFDCMINAGKPVFHIEYPDQGSLTRQVLCAAGSLGSSFSTVLKKLSLDGYVQVCSNGLIGAIARTAVIN
;
A
#
# COMPACT_ATOMS: atom_id res chain seq x y z
N MET A 1 -65.65 -28.45 20.75
CA MET A 1 -65.50 -27.28 21.64
C MET A 1 -65.37 -26.06 20.75
N SER A 2 -66.37 -25.17 20.84
CA SER A 2 -66.73 -23.92 20.10
C SER A 2 -65.74 -23.37 19.06
N SER A 3 -66.05 -23.14 17.76
CA SER A 3 -67.08 -22.26 17.12
C SER A 3 -67.00 -20.81 17.64
N ALA A 4 -66.87 -19.71 16.87
CA ALA A 4 -67.63 -19.21 15.71
C ALA A 4 -66.88 -17.91 15.23
N ILE A 5 -66.66 -17.60 13.94
CA ILE A 5 -67.54 -17.05 12.87
C ILE A 5 -67.76 -15.50 12.89
N TYR A 6 -67.40 -14.87 11.75
CA TYR A 6 -67.95 -13.67 11.04
C TYR A 6 -67.55 -12.20 11.32
N GLN A 7 -67.37 -11.49 10.18
CA GLN A 7 -67.21 -10.04 9.92
C GLN A 7 -68.60 -9.29 9.79
N PRO A 8 -68.73 -8.11 9.13
CA PRO A 8 -68.42 -6.70 9.50
C PRO A 8 -69.69 -5.78 9.36
N LEU A 9 -69.52 -4.45 9.10
CA LEU A 9 -70.48 -3.33 8.79
C LEU A 9 -70.68 -2.34 9.96
N ALA A 10 -71.01 -1.05 9.83
CA ALA A 10 -70.94 0.03 8.85
C ALA A 10 -71.40 1.34 9.57
N ASP A 11 -70.98 2.50 9.06
CA ASP A 11 -71.52 3.88 9.13
C ASP A 11 -72.62 4.32 10.13
N GLU A 12 -72.40 5.49 10.80
CA GLU A 12 -73.21 6.74 10.75
C GLU A 12 -72.78 7.72 11.88
N LYS A 13 -72.19 8.89 11.55
CA LYS A 13 -72.79 10.25 11.43
C LYS A 13 -73.46 10.85 12.69
N SER A 14 -72.91 11.98 13.16
CA SER A 14 -73.70 13.16 13.53
C SER A 14 -72.91 14.48 13.32
N GLU A 15 -73.61 15.45 12.74
CA GLU A 15 -73.14 16.76 12.24
C GLU A 15 -73.29 17.91 13.26
N PHE A 16 -72.87 19.11 12.81
CA PHE A 16 -73.36 20.48 13.09
C PHE A 16 -72.39 21.37 13.91
N SER A 17 -71.93 22.57 13.51
CA SER A 17 -72.23 23.51 12.40
C SER A 17 -71.09 24.56 12.28
N GLY A 18 -70.71 24.99 11.06
CA GLY A 18 -70.99 26.33 10.50
C GLY A 18 -69.94 27.41 10.87
N ARG A 19 -69.35 28.24 10.00
CA ARG A 19 -69.74 28.80 8.70
C ARG A 19 -68.52 29.41 7.95
N ARG A 20 -68.55 29.22 6.63
CA ARG A 20 -68.26 30.14 5.50
C ARG A 20 -66.85 30.73 5.26
N SER A 21 -66.24 30.26 4.17
CA SER A 21 -65.47 31.08 3.21
C SER A 21 -66.42 31.84 2.26
N PRO A 22 -65.91 32.84 1.51
CA PRO A 22 -65.82 32.62 0.06
C PRO A 22 -64.47 33.04 -0.55
N ALA A 23 -64.20 32.46 -1.72
CA ALA A 23 -62.99 32.57 -2.52
C ALA A 23 -63.07 33.74 -3.56
N PRO A 24 -62.39 33.69 -4.72
CA PRO A 24 -61.14 34.38 -5.03
C PRO A 24 -61.30 35.44 -6.12
N SER A 25 -60.26 36.23 -6.44
CA SER A 25 -60.24 37.03 -7.67
C SER A 25 -58.85 37.10 -8.30
N SER A 26 -58.87 37.42 -9.59
CA SER A 26 -58.06 36.87 -10.66
C SER A 26 -57.35 37.96 -11.47
N SER A 27 -56.16 37.64 -11.99
CA SER A 27 -55.55 38.10 -13.26
C SER A 27 -55.29 39.61 -13.46
N TRP A 28 -54.22 39.97 -14.18
CA TRP A 28 -54.21 40.76 -15.43
C TRP A 28 -52.75 40.95 -15.92
N TRP A 29 -52.61 41.32 -17.19
CA TRP A 29 -51.58 40.90 -18.15
C TRP A 29 -50.42 41.91 -18.42
N ALA A 30 -49.26 41.34 -18.80
CA ALA A 30 -48.40 41.63 -19.98
C ALA A 30 -47.53 42.91 -20.20
N ARG A 31 -46.31 42.59 -20.67
CA ARG A 31 -45.49 43.15 -21.79
C ARG A 31 -44.49 44.31 -21.57
N SER A 32 -43.22 43.90 -21.70
CA SER A 32 -42.12 44.42 -22.56
C SER A 32 -41.60 45.86 -22.43
N SER A 33 -40.28 45.97 -22.20
CA SER A 33 -39.40 46.89 -22.94
C SER A 33 -37.92 46.48 -22.83
N THR A 34 -37.19 46.85 -23.87
CA THR A 34 -35.96 46.31 -24.44
C THR A 34 -34.67 46.90 -23.83
N ALA A 35 -33.58 46.17 -24.02
CA ALA A 35 -32.18 46.62 -24.20
C ALA A 35 -31.42 47.23 -23.00
N ALA A 36 -30.37 46.53 -22.54
CA ALA A 36 -28.98 47.02 -22.59
C ALA A 36 -27.97 46.01 -21.99
N LYS A 37 -26.93 45.75 -22.80
CA LYS A 37 -25.53 45.42 -22.44
C LYS A 37 -25.10 43.96 -22.26
N LEU A 38 -24.57 43.51 -23.40
CA LEU A 38 -23.52 42.52 -23.70
C LEU A 38 -22.26 42.63 -22.80
N VAL A 39 -21.42 41.57 -22.88
CA VAL A 39 -20.05 41.35 -22.33
C VAL A 39 -20.09 40.65 -20.95
N VAL A 40 -19.76 39.35 -20.80
CA VAL A 40 -18.45 38.70 -21.00
C VAL A 40 -18.65 37.22 -21.42
N VAL A 41 -18.10 36.84 -22.58
CA VAL A 41 -17.71 35.45 -22.88
C VAL A 41 -16.19 35.43 -22.81
N GLY A 42 -15.62 34.70 -21.85
CA GLY A 42 -14.17 34.53 -21.76
C GLY A 42 -13.66 34.29 -20.35
N SER A 43 -13.87 33.08 -19.80
CA SER A 43 -12.99 32.45 -18.80
C SER A 43 -13.44 31.01 -18.53
N ALA A 44 -13.08 30.11 -19.44
CA ALA A 44 -13.18 28.66 -19.22
C ALA A 44 -11.88 27.92 -19.59
N ILE A 45 -10.78 28.65 -19.79
CA ILE A 45 -9.45 28.08 -20.08
C ILE A 45 -8.43 28.78 -19.18
N ALA A 46 -8.56 28.58 -17.88
CA ALA A 46 -7.53 28.97 -16.89
C ALA A 46 -7.60 28.15 -15.58
N CYS A 47 -8.40 27.07 -15.52
CA CYS A 47 -8.54 26.23 -14.33
C CYS A 47 -7.92 24.83 -14.50
N LEU A 48 -7.13 24.60 -15.56
CA LEU A 48 -6.51 23.30 -15.85
C LEU A 48 -4.98 23.29 -15.67
N ILE A 49 -4.35 24.41 -15.29
CA ILE A 49 -2.88 24.51 -15.13
C ILE A 49 -2.47 24.84 -13.68
N LEU A 50 -3.41 25.06 -12.76
CA LEU A 50 -3.11 25.39 -11.34
C LEU A 50 -3.30 24.24 -10.35
N VAL A 51 -3.71 23.05 -10.79
CA VAL A 51 -3.92 21.88 -9.90
C VAL A 51 -2.62 21.08 -9.68
N THR A 52 -1.60 21.25 -10.52
CA THR A 52 -0.34 20.48 -10.38
C THR A 52 0.64 21.08 -9.36
N ALA A 53 0.55 22.37 -9.04
CA ALA A 53 1.48 23.01 -8.10
C ALA A 53 0.98 23.04 -6.64
N ALA A 54 -0.34 23.00 -6.41
CA ALA A 54 -0.90 23.07 -5.07
C ALA A 54 -0.86 21.73 -4.31
N GLY A 55 -0.84 20.58 -5.01
CA GLY A 55 -0.77 19.25 -4.40
C GLY A 55 0.61 18.87 -3.83
N VAL A 56 1.67 19.61 -4.16
CA VAL A 56 3.04 19.34 -3.69
C VAL A 56 3.36 20.08 -2.39
N ASN A 57 2.63 21.16 -2.07
CA ASN A 57 3.06 22.12 -1.05
C ASN A 57 2.35 22.03 0.31
N MET A 58 1.42 21.07 0.51
CA MET A 58 0.77 20.85 1.82
C MET A 58 1.48 19.80 2.68
N CYS A 59 2.54 19.15 2.18
CA CYS A 59 3.24 18.07 2.90
C CYS A 59 4.52 18.52 3.63
N LEU A 60 4.98 19.75 3.43
CA LEU A 60 6.19 20.29 4.10
C LEU A 60 5.91 20.90 5.48
N ASN A 61 4.65 20.99 5.90
CA ASN A 61 4.27 21.73 7.10
C ASN A 61 4.25 20.93 8.41
N HIS A 62 4.86 19.74 8.44
CA HIS A 62 4.99 18.97 9.68
C HIS A 62 6.42 18.83 10.23
N ASP A 63 7.38 19.57 9.66
CA ASP A 63 8.80 19.58 10.08
C ASP A 63 9.18 20.73 11.05
N SER A 64 8.22 21.32 11.77
CA SER A 64 8.52 22.41 12.73
C SER A 64 8.15 22.12 14.18
N HIS A 65 8.38 20.89 14.64
CA HIS A 65 8.56 20.60 16.06
C HIS A 65 9.77 19.68 16.24
N GLU A 66 10.96 20.30 16.31
CA GLU A 66 12.11 19.68 16.97
C GLU A 66 11.67 19.28 18.39
N GLY A 67 11.75 17.98 18.70
CA GLY A 67 11.77 17.53 20.09
C GLY A 67 10.81 16.43 20.53
N VAL A 68 10.20 15.63 19.64
CA VAL A 68 9.72 14.28 19.98
C VAL A 68 9.79 13.40 18.72
N GLU A 69 10.88 12.64 18.54
CA GLU A 69 10.76 11.39 17.76
C GLU A 69 9.79 10.52 18.54
N ALA A 70 8.53 10.47 18.10
CA ALA A 70 7.65 9.42 18.56
C ALA A 70 8.31 8.10 18.13
N PRO A 71 8.65 7.19 19.06
CA PRO A 71 9.08 5.86 18.65
C PRO A 71 7.94 5.29 17.82
N LEU A 72 8.17 5.08 16.52
CA LEU A 72 7.23 4.33 15.70
C LEU A 72 7.08 2.99 16.41
N SER A 73 5.85 2.73 16.82
CA SER A 73 5.49 1.55 17.57
C SER A 73 5.93 0.34 16.74
N HIS A 74 6.48 -0.70 17.36
CA HIS A 74 6.74 -1.98 16.69
C HIS A 74 5.43 -2.45 16.04
N HIS A 75 5.22 -2.15 14.76
CA HIS A 75 4.04 -2.59 14.05
C HIS A 75 4.08 -4.11 14.06
N LEU A 76 3.00 -4.74 14.51
CA LEU A 76 2.82 -6.16 14.26
C LEU A 76 2.69 -6.31 12.75
N VAL A 77 3.73 -6.85 12.11
CA VAL A 77 3.64 -7.34 10.74
C VAL A 77 2.78 -8.60 10.80
N ALA A 78 1.46 -8.49 10.65
CA ALA A 78 0.60 -9.64 10.87
C ALA A 78 0.67 -10.61 9.69
N ARG A 79 0.95 -11.87 9.96
CA ARG A 79 0.88 -12.98 9.00
C ARG A 79 0.42 -14.22 9.75
N GLY A 80 -0.40 -15.08 9.16
CA GLY A 80 -0.66 -16.35 9.85
C GLY A 80 0.52 -17.31 9.63
N HIS A 81 0.93 -18.04 10.66
CA HIS A 81 1.80 -19.19 10.49
C HIS A 81 1.02 -20.34 9.87
N ARG A 82 1.47 -20.82 8.70
CA ARG A 82 1.25 -22.23 8.35
C ARG A 82 2.32 -23.04 9.06
N HIS A 83 1.92 -23.84 10.04
CA HIS A 83 2.73 -24.99 10.44
C HIS A 83 2.81 -25.94 9.25
N HIS A 84 3.81 -25.75 8.39
CA HIS A 84 4.16 -26.74 7.40
C HIS A 84 4.61 -27.99 8.16
N ARG A 85 3.69 -28.97 8.29
CA ARG A 85 4.08 -30.33 8.64
C ARG A 85 5.03 -30.77 7.53
N HIS A 86 6.29 -30.98 7.88
CA HIS A 86 7.22 -31.71 7.04
C HIS A 86 6.57 -33.05 6.67
N HIS A 87 6.16 -33.19 5.41
CA HIS A 87 5.84 -34.49 4.85
C HIS A 87 7.16 -35.26 4.73
N HIS A 88 7.54 -35.97 5.79
CA HIS A 88 8.54 -37.01 5.71
C HIS A 88 8.05 -38.06 4.70
N HIS A 89 8.81 -38.21 3.62
CA HIS A 89 8.73 -39.37 2.75
C HIS A 89 8.90 -40.62 3.61
N SER A 90 7.84 -41.44 3.71
CA SER A 90 7.93 -42.79 4.24
C SER A 90 8.78 -43.65 3.32
N THR A 91 10.02 -43.89 3.70
CA THR A 91 10.73 -45.12 3.34
C THR A 91 10.63 -46.07 4.51
N ALA A 92 9.99 -47.22 4.25
CA ALA A 92 9.87 -48.32 5.18
C ALA A 92 11.24 -48.97 5.44
N THR A 93 11.59 -49.18 6.72
CA THR A 93 12.38 -50.33 7.19
C THR A 93 12.31 -50.44 8.72
N THR A 94 11.58 -51.46 9.17
CA THR A 94 11.89 -52.44 10.24
C THR A 94 12.71 -52.05 11.50
N SER A 95 12.00 -52.19 12.63
CA SER A 95 12.30 -53.01 13.82
C SER A 95 13.33 -52.60 14.90
N SER A 96 12.82 -52.77 16.12
CA SER A 96 13.42 -53.19 17.41
C SER A 96 14.22 -52.17 18.22
N ASP A 97 13.63 -51.87 19.39
CA ASP A 97 14.19 -52.00 20.74
C ASP A 97 15.52 -51.31 21.05
N ASP A 98 15.51 -50.32 21.96
CA ASP A 98 16.02 -50.51 23.33
C ASP A 98 15.92 -49.23 24.17
N ALA A 99 15.96 -49.45 25.47
CA ALA A 99 15.58 -48.56 26.57
C ALA A 99 16.74 -47.72 27.14
N ASP A 100 16.38 -46.96 28.18
CA ASP A 100 17.24 -46.34 29.22
C ASP A 100 18.02 -45.08 28.77
N SER A 101 18.27 -44.05 29.57
CA SER A 101 18.16 -43.87 31.02
C SER A 101 18.14 -42.37 31.37
N THR A 102 17.67 -42.09 32.58
CA THR A 102 17.50 -40.82 33.30
C THR A 102 18.77 -40.13 33.81
N SER A 103 18.57 -38.97 34.45
CA SER A 103 19.39 -38.25 35.47
C SER A 103 20.51 -37.34 34.96
N ASP A 104 20.90 -36.26 35.63
CA ASP A 104 20.34 -35.25 36.56
C ASP A 104 21.53 -34.29 36.77
N ASP A 105 21.24 -33.01 37.09
CA ASP A 105 21.94 -32.07 37.99
C ASP A 105 23.46 -32.26 38.25
N SER A 106 24.33 -31.25 38.23
CA SER A 106 24.30 -30.06 39.11
C SER A 106 25.62 -29.26 38.95
N ASP A 107 25.52 -27.94 39.16
CA ASP A 107 26.37 -27.07 40.01
C ASP A 107 27.92 -27.13 39.85
N SER A 108 28.68 -26.06 39.62
CA SER A 108 28.89 -24.91 40.54
C SER A 108 30.04 -24.05 39.95
N GLY A 109 30.03 -22.75 40.23
CA GLY A 109 30.90 -21.73 39.60
C GLY A 109 32.30 -21.56 40.16
N ASP A 110 32.98 -20.51 39.70
CA ASP A 110 33.78 -19.60 40.54
C ASP A 110 34.15 -18.33 39.76
N ASP A 111 34.34 -17.26 40.53
CA ASP A 111 34.54 -15.86 40.16
C ASP A 111 35.98 -15.52 39.74
N GLY A 112 36.16 -14.35 39.11
CA GLY A 112 37.49 -13.77 38.86
C GLY A 112 37.46 -12.45 38.08
N ASP A 113 37.11 -11.36 38.77
CA ASP A 113 37.34 -9.97 38.37
C ASP A 113 38.83 -9.65 38.16
N ASP A 114 39.18 -8.82 37.17
CA ASP A 114 40.03 -7.64 37.42
C ASP A 114 39.91 -6.57 36.30
N SER A 115 39.96 -5.33 36.76
CA SER A 115 39.70 -4.06 36.08
C SER A 115 40.98 -3.42 35.52
N GLY A 116 40.90 -2.50 34.55
CA GLY A 116 42.10 -1.72 34.18
C GLY A 116 42.06 -0.85 32.93
N ASP A 117 41.07 0.04 32.84
CA ASP A 117 41.05 1.41 32.33
C ASP A 117 42.10 2.02 31.32
N SER A 118 41.51 2.81 30.39
CA SER A 118 41.94 4.13 29.87
C SER A 118 43.03 4.32 28.77
N ALA A 119 42.50 4.58 27.56
CA ALA A 119 42.61 5.82 26.77
C ALA A 119 43.98 6.51 26.52
N ALA A 120 44.32 6.69 25.23
CA ALA A 120 44.79 7.99 24.71
C ALA A 120 44.70 8.05 23.17
N ALA A 121 43.88 8.99 22.69
CA ALA A 121 43.82 9.46 21.31
C ALA A 121 45.09 10.22 20.91
N THR A 122 45.52 10.11 19.65
CA THR A 122 46.51 11.05 19.07
C THR A 122 46.42 11.08 17.53
N THR A 123 45.83 12.14 16.99
CA THR A 123 46.16 12.89 15.76
C THR A 123 45.36 14.22 15.84
N PRO A 124 45.60 15.30 15.05
CA PRO A 124 46.47 15.47 13.88
C PRO A 124 47.26 16.82 13.83
N ALA A 125 48.20 16.96 12.88
CA ALA A 125 48.66 18.24 12.28
C ALA A 125 49.71 17.98 11.17
N PRO A 126 50.01 18.92 10.23
CA PRO A 126 49.19 20.01 9.69
C PRO A 126 49.16 20.05 8.14
N VAL A 127 48.27 20.93 7.65
CA VAL A 127 47.96 21.28 6.25
C VAL A 127 49.02 22.22 5.65
N ALA A 128 49.31 22.07 4.35
CA ALA A 128 50.03 23.03 3.51
C ALA A 128 49.44 23.03 2.06
N PRO A 129 49.63 24.09 1.26
CA PRO A 129 48.50 24.83 0.70
C PRO A 129 48.13 24.57 -0.77
N VAL A 130 46.91 25.04 -1.03
CA VAL A 130 46.20 25.32 -2.28
C VAL A 130 47.09 25.81 -3.43
N SER A 131 46.97 25.16 -4.59
CA SER A 131 47.36 25.72 -5.89
C SER A 131 46.11 26.06 -6.69
N THR A 132 45.89 27.36 -6.88
CA THR A 132 44.94 27.98 -7.79
C THR A 132 45.53 28.00 -9.20
N ILE A 133 44.83 27.42 -10.18
CA ILE A 133 45.09 27.67 -11.61
C ILE A 133 43.78 28.12 -12.27
N SER A 134 43.72 29.43 -12.43
CA SER A 134 43.18 30.22 -13.54
C SER A 134 42.07 29.63 -14.42
N ALA A 135 40.88 30.22 -14.24
CA ALA A 135 39.84 30.31 -15.26
C ALA A 135 40.36 31.06 -16.49
N ILE A 136 40.34 30.40 -17.65
CA ILE A 136 40.54 31.05 -18.95
C ILE A 136 39.19 31.63 -19.37
N THR A 137 39.07 32.93 -19.22
CA THR A 137 38.09 33.77 -19.90
C THR A 137 38.51 33.88 -21.36
N SER A 138 37.67 33.42 -22.30
CA SER A 138 37.81 33.78 -23.71
C SER A 138 36.56 34.53 -24.14
N SER A 139 36.69 35.86 -24.09
CA SER A 139 35.82 36.81 -24.74
C SER A 139 36.10 36.79 -26.24
N ARG A 140 35.06 36.54 -27.05
CA ARG A 140 35.09 36.91 -28.47
C ARG A 140 33.82 37.69 -28.82
N THR A 141 34.02 38.99 -28.97
CA THR A 141 33.11 39.97 -29.54
C THR A 141 33.10 39.88 -31.07
N SER A 142 32.06 40.49 -31.67
CA SER A 142 31.93 40.92 -33.08
C SER A 142 31.48 39.83 -34.07
N SER A 143 30.48 39.99 -34.96
CA SER A 143 29.66 41.14 -35.35
C SER A 143 28.45 40.65 -36.16
N LYS A 144 27.40 41.48 -36.18
CA LYS A 144 26.28 41.40 -37.12
C LYS A 144 26.76 41.57 -38.56
N THR A 145 26.18 40.81 -39.48
CA THR A 145 25.91 41.29 -40.85
C THR A 145 24.75 40.49 -41.44
N SER A 146 23.65 41.20 -41.68
CA SER A 146 22.54 40.74 -42.50
C SER A 146 22.97 40.67 -43.97
N ALA A 147 22.70 39.56 -44.63
CA ALA A 147 22.55 39.50 -46.07
C ALA A 147 21.40 38.53 -46.39
N LEU A 148 20.28 39.09 -46.83
CA LEU A 148 19.18 38.38 -47.46
C LEU A 148 19.65 37.89 -48.83
N VAL A 149 19.73 36.58 -49.02
CA VAL A 149 19.83 35.96 -50.34
C VAL A 149 18.62 35.04 -50.48
N SER A 150 17.67 35.47 -51.32
CA SER A 150 16.54 34.65 -51.74
C SER A 150 17.03 33.59 -52.72
N ILE A 151 17.14 32.35 -52.26
CA ILE A 151 17.39 31.19 -53.10
C ILE A 151 16.08 30.39 -53.17
N THR A 152 15.42 30.43 -54.32
CA THR A 152 14.26 29.59 -54.62
C THR A 152 14.76 28.21 -55.04
N THR A 153 14.92 27.30 -54.09
CA THR A 153 15.10 25.87 -54.36
C THR A 153 13.77 25.14 -54.18
N LYS A 154 13.24 24.61 -55.28
CA LYS A 154 12.17 23.60 -55.28
C LYS A 154 12.70 22.35 -54.58
N GLN A 155 12.41 22.18 -53.30
CA GLN A 155 12.66 20.94 -52.57
C GLN A 155 11.41 20.05 -52.69
N ALA A 156 11.58 18.88 -53.29
CA ALA A 156 10.57 17.83 -53.31
C ALA A 156 10.20 17.43 -51.88
N ALA A 157 8.90 17.31 -51.60
CA ALA A 157 8.38 16.83 -50.33
C ALA A 157 8.75 15.36 -50.13
N ILE A 158 9.83 15.12 -49.39
CA ILE A 158 10.09 13.81 -48.79
C ILE A 158 9.29 13.80 -47.50
N THR A 159 8.17 13.08 -47.53
CA THR A 159 7.36 12.79 -46.34
C THR A 159 8.15 11.83 -45.45
N THR A 160 9.11 12.34 -44.69
CA THR A 160 9.68 11.60 -43.57
C THR A 160 8.58 11.49 -42.52
N LYS A 161 7.89 10.34 -42.51
CA LYS A 161 7.14 9.88 -41.34
C LYS A 161 8.14 9.80 -40.19
N SER A 162 8.23 10.88 -39.42
CA SER A 162 8.82 10.85 -38.08
C SER A 162 7.89 9.95 -37.27
N SER A 163 8.25 8.66 -37.22
CA SER A 163 7.71 7.75 -36.23
C SER A 163 8.27 8.19 -34.89
N ASN A 164 7.60 9.17 -34.28
CA ASN A 164 7.63 9.33 -32.83
C ASN A 164 6.96 8.08 -32.25
N THR A 165 7.69 6.97 -32.19
CA THR A 165 7.46 5.93 -31.19
C THR A 165 7.87 6.52 -29.85
N ALA A 166 7.04 7.44 -29.34
CA ALA A 166 6.92 7.59 -27.91
C ALA A 166 6.43 6.23 -27.43
N SER A 167 7.32 5.46 -26.82
CA SER A 167 6.95 4.30 -26.03
C SER A 167 6.04 4.84 -24.93
N SER A 168 4.72 4.84 -25.17
CA SER A 168 3.76 4.98 -24.09
C SER A 168 3.90 3.68 -23.31
N THR A 169 4.82 3.65 -22.35
CA THR A 169 4.73 2.70 -21.25
C THR A 169 3.28 2.78 -20.78
N ALA A 170 2.53 1.69 -20.99
CA ALA A 170 1.15 1.65 -20.54
C ALA A 170 1.19 1.98 -19.05
N ALA A 171 0.43 3.00 -18.64
CA ALA A 171 0.39 3.38 -17.24
C ALA A 171 -0.04 2.16 -16.42
N VAL A 172 0.72 1.84 -15.37
CA VAL A 172 0.36 0.78 -14.43
C VAL A 172 -0.99 1.09 -13.77
N TRP A 173 -1.66 0.07 -13.25
CA TRP A 173 -3.00 0.22 -12.69
C TRP A 173 -3.02 1.09 -11.42
N GLN A 174 -3.70 2.24 -11.46
CA GLN A 174 -3.95 3.06 -10.27
C GLN A 174 -5.28 2.63 -9.62
N PRO A 175 -5.28 1.98 -8.43
CA PRO A 175 -6.52 1.68 -7.71
C PRO A 175 -7.20 2.99 -7.26
N PRO A 176 -8.55 3.04 -7.25
CA PRO A 176 -9.27 4.22 -6.79
C PRO A 176 -9.23 4.34 -5.26
N VAL A 177 -9.24 5.57 -4.76
CA VAL A 177 -9.45 5.86 -3.33
C VAL A 177 -10.76 5.21 -2.87
N LYS A 178 -10.74 4.59 -1.67
CA LYS A 178 -11.85 3.82 -1.08
C LYS A 178 -12.27 2.55 -1.83
N ALA A 179 -11.41 1.99 -2.69
CA ALA A 179 -11.69 0.70 -3.31
C ALA A 179 -11.96 -0.37 -2.24
N SER A 180 -13.05 -1.11 -2.38
CA SER A 180 -13.34 -2.21 -1.46
C SER A 180 -12.35 -3.35 -1.69
N TRP A 181 -11.88 -3.94 -0.60
CA TRP A 181 -10.81 -4.93 -0.67
C TRP A 181 -10.93 -6.00 0.41
N GLN A 182 -10.19 -7.08 0.22
CA GLN A 182 -9.98 -8.18 1.15
C GLN A 182 -8.52 -8.60 1.08
N ILE A 183 -7.95 -9.00 2.22
CA ILE A 183 -6.60 -9.53 2.34
C ILE A 183 -6.61 -10.91 3.01
N ILE A 184 -5.93 -11.91 2.42
CA ILE A 184 -5.85 -13.29 2.92
C ILE A 184 -4.45 -13.84 2.66
N LEU A 185 -3.64 -13.96 3.71
CA LEU A 185 -2.21 -14.31 3.56
C LEU A 185 -1.86 -15.70 4.11
N ASN A 186 -2.67 -16.25 5.01
CA ASN A 186 -2.35 -17.55 5.66
C ASN A 186 -3.08 -18.76 5.06
N HIS A 187 -3.84 -18.56 3.98
CA HIS A 187 -4.57 -19.64 3.36
C HIS A 187 -4.66 -19.45 1.85
N VAL A 188 -4.84 -20.56 1.13
CA VAL A 188 -5.18 -20.52 -0.29
C VAL A 188 -6.63 -20.11 -0.43
N LEU A 189 -6.91 -19.14 -1.30
CA LEU A 189 -8.26 -18.73 -1.61
C LEU A 189 -8.99 -19.86 -2.36
N ASP A 190 -10.15 -20.30 -1.86
CA ASP A 190 -10.94 -21.38 -2.46
C ASP A 190 -11.69 -20.86 -3.70
N LEU A 191 -10.95 -20.70 -4.79
CA LEU A 191 -11.46 -20.33 -6.11
C LEU A 191 -10.83 -21.20 -7.18
N ASN A 192 -11.64 -21.60 -8.16
CA ASN A 192 -11.20 -22.42 -9.28
C ASN A 192 -11.85 -21.96 -10.59
N ALA A 193 -11.65 -22.73 -11.67
CA ALA A 193 -12.18 -22.41 -12.99
C ALA A 193 -13.72 -22.30 -13.03
N GLN A 194 -14.42 -22.99 -12.12
CA GLN A 194 -15.88 -23.08 -12.05
C GLN A 194 -16.51 -22.05 -11.10
N SER A 195 -15.72 -21.37 -10.28
CA SER A 195 -16.22 -20.33 -9.38
C SER A 195 -16.90 -19.20 -10.16
N THR A 196 -18.14 -18.88 -9.81
CA THR A 196 -18.95 -17.80 -10.41
C THR A 196 -19.07 -16.57 -9.52
N SER A 197 -18.58 -16.64 -8.28
CA SER A 197 -18.63 -15.56 -7.30
C SER A 197 -17.56 -15.76 -6.23
N VAL A 198 -17.24 -14.68 -5.51
CA VAL A 198 -16.40 -14.69 -4.31
C VAL A 198 -17.04 -13.80 -3.25
N VAL A 199 -16.89 -14.15 -1.98
CA VAL A 199 -17.46 -13.42 -0.84
C VAL A 199 -16.33 -12.87 0.03
N PRO A 200 -16.39 -11.60 0.49
CA PRO A 200 -17.33 -10.57 0.07
C PRO A 200 -17.11 -10.17 -1.40
N ASP A 201 -18.14 -9.58 -2.02
CA ASP A 201 -18.05 -9.02 -3.37
C ASP A 201 -17.31 -7.68 -3.34
N VAL A 202 -15.98 -7.75 -3.23
CA VAL A 202 -15.07 -6.59 -3.21
C VAL A 202 -14.38 -6.40 -4.56
N GLN A 203 -13.71 -5.27 -4.76
CA GLN A 203 -13.02 -4.98 -6.02
C GLN A 203 -11.63 -5.63 -6.08
N ILE A 204 -10.95 -5.73 -4.93
CA ILE A 204 -9.54 -6.08 -4.84
C ILE A 204 -9.34 -7.22 -3.84
N PHE A 205 -8.50 -8.19 -4.21
CA PHE A 205 -8.01 -9.24 -3.30
C PHE A 205 -6.49 -9.14 -3.22
N ASP A 206 -5.99 -9.01 -2.01
CA ASP A 206 -4.57 -9.11 -1.68
C ASP A 206 -4.30 -10.50 -1.09
N ILE A 207 -3.54 -11.32 -1.80
CA ILE A 207 -3.33 -12.72 -1.44
C ILE A 207 -1.87 -13.13 -1.62
N ASP A 208 -1.45 -14.14 -0.84
CA ASP A 208 -0.07 -14.62 -0.86
C ASP A 208 0.37 -15.12 -2.25
N LEU A 209 1.50 -14.60 -2.73
CA LEU A 209 2.06 -14.89 -4.04
C LEU A 209 2.41 -16.36 -4.21
N PHE A 210 3.02 -17.00 -3.21
CA PHE A 210 3.56 -18.35 -3.36
C PHE A 210 2.46 -19.40 -3.22
N ASP A 211 1.62 -19.24 -2.21
CA ASP A 211 0.64 -20.24 -1.80
C ASP A 211 -0.52 -20.35 -2.79
N ASN A 212 -0.92 -19.24 -3.42
CA ASN A 212 -2.02 -19.25 -4.37
C ASN A 212 -1.52 -19.67 -5.76
N PRO A 213 -2.15 -20.69 -6.38
CA PRO A 213 -1.80 -21.11 -7.72
C PRO A 213 -2.31 -20.10 -8.76
N LYS A 214 -1.79 -20.17 -9.98
CA LYS A 214 -2.17 -19.26 -11.08
C LYS A 214 -3.68 -19.28 -11.35
N GLU A 215 -4.31 -20.44 -11.20
CA GLU A 215 -5.72 -20.67 -11.41
C GLU A 215 -6.61 -19.79 -10.50
N THR A 216 -6.14 -19.52 -9.28
CA THR A 216 -6.82 -18.62 -8.33
C THR A 216 -6.82 -17.18 -8.84
N PHE A 217 -5.66 -16.69 -9.31
CA PHE A 217 -5.53 -15.35 -9.89
C PHE A 217 -6.35 -15.21 -11.18
N ASP A 218 -6.33 -16.24 -12.04
CA ASP A 218 -7.18 -16.26 -13.24
C ASP A 218 -8.67 -16.28 -12.89
N ALA A 219 -9.06 -16.95 -11.81
CA ALA A 219 -10.44 -16.93 -11.32
C ALA A 219 -10.87 -15.55 -10.82
N LEU A 220 -10.02 -14.89 -10.02
CA LEU A 220 -10.25 -13.50 -9.61
C LEU A 220 -10.43 -12.58 -10.81
N LYS A 221 -9.54 -12.67 -11.80
CA LYS A 221 -9.62 -11.88 -13.03
C LYS A 221 -10.90 -12.12 -13.82
N ARG A 222 -11.33 -13.38 -13.98
CA ARG A 222 -12.61 -13.73 -14.64
C ARG A 222 -13.82 -13.16 -13.90
N LEU A 223 -13.76 -13.10 -12.57
CA LEU A 223 -14.77 -12.49 -11.71
C LEU A 223 -14.69 -10.95 -11.69
N GLY A 224 -13.86 -10.34 -12.53
CA GLY A 224 -13.70 -8.89 -12.62
C GLY A 224 -12.97 -8.28 -11.42
N LYS A 225 -12.21 -9.08 -10.68
CA LYS A 225 -11.43 -8.65 -9.51
C LYS A 225 -10.02 -8.26 -9.93
N LYS A 226 -9.44 -7.36 -9.14
CA LYS A 226 -8.01 -7.06 -9.18
C LYS A 226 -7.29 -7.87 -8.11
N SER A 227 -6.11 -8.37 -8.44
CA SER A 227 -5.26 -9.11 -7.52
C SER A 227 -3.99 -8.36 -7.18
N ILE A 228 -3.75 -8.16 -5.89
CA ILE A 228 -2.47 -7.73 -5.33
C ILE A 228 -1.77 -9.00 -4.83
N CYS A 229 -0.49 -9.14 -5.16
CA CYS A 229 0.31 -10.29 -4.80
C CYS A 229 1.31 -9.91 -3.72
N TYR A 230 1.04 -10.39 -2.53
CA TYR A 230 1.86 -10.17 -1.38
C TYR A 230 3.10 -11.10 -1.37
N PHE A 231 4.23 -10.57 -0.91
CA PHE A 231 5.39 -11.34 -0.47
C PHE A 231 6.23 -10.50 0.50
N SER A 232 7.04 -11.14 1.36
CA SER A 232 8.05 -10.36 2.10
C SER A 232 9.17 -9.91 1.18
N ALA A 233 9.45 -8.61 1.12
CA ALA A 233 10.60 -8.08 0.40
C ALA A 233 11.79 -7.79 1.31
N GLY A 234 11.51 -7.38 2.56
CA GLY A 234 12.53 -7.04 3.55
C GLY A 234 12.82 -8.09 4.62
N SER A 235 12.23 -9.29 4.53
CA SER A 235 12.58 -10.41 5.40
C SER A 235 12.71 -11.74 4.65
N TYR A 236 13.56 -12.61 5.18
CA TYR A 236 13.75 -14.00 4.80
C TYR A 236 12.70 -14.85 5.50
N GLU A 237 12.00 -15.71 4.75
CA GLU A 237 11.01 -16.65 5.26
C GLU A 237 11.47 -18.09 4.95
N PRO A 238 11.74 -18.94 5.95
CA PRO A 238 12.43 -20.22 5.76
C PRO A 238 11.62 -21.25 4.97
N TYR A 239 10.29 -21.10 4.97
CA TYR A 239 9.35 -22.02 4.33
C TYR A 239 9.04 -21.68 2.86
N ARG A 240 9.57 -20.57 2.33
CA ARG A 240 9.38 -20.22 0.91
C ARG A 240 10.19 -21.17 0.02
N SER A 241 9.66 -21.47 -1.16
CA SER A 241 10.32 -22.38 -2.11
C SER A 241 11.68 -21.86 -2.61
N ASP A 242 11.94 -20.56 -2.50
CA ASP A 242 13.18 -19.88 -2.87
C ASP A 242 14.08 -19.55 -1.66
N SER A 243 13.77 -20.06 -0.45
CA SER A 243 14.55 -19.74 0.76
C SER A 243 16.02 -20.17 0.64
N GLY A 244 16.30 -21.23 -0.12
CA GLY A 244 17.66 -21.70 -0.41
C GLY A 244 18.51 -20.77 -1.30
N ASP A 245 17.92 -19.76 -1.94
CA ASP A 245 18.64 -18.79 -2.78
C ASP A 245 19.32 -17.68 -1.93
N PHE A 246 18.91 -17.50 -0.67
CA PHE A 246 19.47 -16.48 0.21
C PHE A 246 20.79 -16.93 0.85
N GLU A 247 21.79 -16.07 0.80
CA GLU A 247 23.05 -16.26 1.51
C GLU A 247 22.90 -15.86 2.98
N ASP A 248 23.75 -16.38 3.87
CA ASP A 248 23.76 -15.94 5.26
C ASP A 248 24.19 -14.47 5.40
N SER A 249 24.98 -13.97 4.45
CA SER A 249 25.39 -12.56 4.32
C SER A 249 24.22 -11.61 4.01
N ASP A 250 23.10 -12.14 3.50
CA ASP A 250 21.90 -11.37 3.20
C ASP A 250 21.04 -11.11 4.44
N LYS A 251 21.27 -11.85 5.53
CA LYS A 251 20.38 -11.91 6.70
C LYS A 251 20.93 -11.08 7.86
N GLY A 252 20.03 -10.37 8.52
CA GLY A 252 20.26 -9.64 9.76
C GLY A 252 19.79 -10.42 10.98
N LEU A 253 19.22 -9.69 11.94
CA LEU A 253 18.59 -10.28 13.12
C LEU A 253 17.22 -10.88 12.80
N GLU A 254 16.81 -11.80 13.66
CA GLU A 254 15.48 -12.40 13.64
C GLU A 254 14.40 -11.35 13.92
N LEU A 255 13.26 -11.46 13.24
CA LEU A 255 12.11 -10.58 13.42
C LEU A 255 11.43 -10.89 14.76
N ASN A 256 11.19 -9.85 15.56
CA ASN A 256 10.47 -10.01 16.82
C ASN A 256 9.03 -10.50 16.54
N GLY A 257 8.65 -11.61 17.19
CA GLY A 257 7.34 -12.23 17.02
C GLY A 257 7.25 -13.24 15.88
N TRP A 258 8.30 -13.40 15.07
CA TRP A 258 8.32 -14.28 13.89
C TRP A 258 9.53 -15.23 13.90
N PRO A 259 9.47 -16.34 14.66
CA PRO A 259 10.60 -17.26 14.77
C PRO A 259 11.04 -17.84 13.43
N GLY A 260 12.34 -17.79 13.16
CA GLY A 260 12.99 -18.23 11.93
C GLY A 260 12.93 -17.24 10.77
N GLU A 261 12.27 -16.08 10.95
CA GLU A 261 12.20 -15.02 9.96
C GLU A 261 13.30 -13.98 10.25
N PHE A 262 14.10 -13.59 9.25
CA PHE A 262 15.25 -12.70 9.45
C PHE A 262 15.14 -11.44 8.59
N TRP A 263 15.56 -10.29 9.09
CA TRP A 263 15.62 -9.06 8.29
C TRP A 263 16.61 -9.25 7.13
N LEU A 264 16.31 -8.66 5.96
CA LEU A 264 17.16 -8.75 4.79
C LEU A 264 17.97 -7.47 4.55
N ASN A 265 19.21 -7.63 4.09
CA ASN A 265 20.02 -6.53 3.59
C ASN A 265 19.46 -6.02 2.26
N LEU A 266 18.72 -4.91 2.32
CA LEU A 266 18.05 -4.30 1.16
C LEU A 266 19.03 -3.80 0.08
N ASN A 267 20.32 -3.64 0.42
CA ASN A 267 21.37 -3.24 -0.50
C ASN A 267 22.08 -4.43 -1.17
N SER A 268 21.78 -5.67 -0.75
CA SER A 268 22.37 -6.86 -1.34
C SER A 268 21.89 -7.05 -2.78
N ALA A 269 22.84 -7.28 -3.68
CA ALA A 269 22.55 -7.65 -5.07
C ALA A 269 21.83 -9.00 -5.16
N ASN A 270 22.13 -9.93 -4.24
CA ASN A 270 21.45 -11.23 -4.20
C ASN A 270 19.98 -11.07 -3.80
N VAL A 271 19.71 -10.34 -2.70
CA VAL A 271 18.33 -10.02 -2.28
C VAL A 271 17.54 -9.35 -3.39
N ARG A 272 18.11 -8.34 -4.06
CA ARG A 272 17.44 -7.67 -5.19
C ARG A 272 17.17 -8.62 -6.37
N SER A 273 18.09 -9.52 -6.68
CA SER A 273 17.91 -10.56 -7.70
C SER A 273 16.75 -11.50 -7.35
N ILE A 274 16.67 -11.94 -6.08
CA ILE A 274 15.58 -12.80 -5.61
C ILE A 274 14.23 -12.06 -5.70
N MET A 275 14.18 -10.79 -5.27
CA MET A 275 12.95 -10.00 -5.38
C MET A 275 12.52 -9.75 -6.84
N ALA A 276 13.46 -9.56 -7.76
CA ALA A 276 13.14 -9.48 -9.18
C ALA A 276 12.49 -10.79 -9.68
N LYS A 277 12.99 -11.96 -9.28
CA LYS A 277 12.37 -13.26 -9.61
C LYS A 277 10.97 -13.40 -8.98
N ARG A 278 10.75 -12.92 -7.75
CA ARG A 278 9.42 -12.92 -7.12
C ARG A 278 8.43 -12.03 -7.87
N ILE A 279 8.88 -10.86 -8.34
CA ILE A 279 8.08 -9.96 -9.18
C ILE A 279 7.78 -10.62 -10.55
N GLU A 280 8.75 -11.29 -11.16
CA GLU A 280 8.52 -12.06 -12.40
C GLU A 280 7.48 -13.17 -12.18
N LEU A 281 7.56 -13.88 -11.05
CA LEU A 281 6.57 -14.89 -10.66
C LEU A 281 5.17 -14.27 -10.53
N ALA A 282 5.04 -13.13 -9.85
CA ALA A 282 3.77 -12.40 -9.74
C ALA A 282 3.20 -12.04 -11.13
N ALA A 283 4.04 -11.51 -12.03
CA ALA A 283 3.63 -11.20 -13.39
C ALA A 283 3.16 -12.46 -14.15
N SER A 284 3.87 -13.59 -14.01
CA SER A 284 3.52 -14.86 -14.66
C SER A 284 2.19 -15.44 -14.16
N LYS A 285 1.84 -15.20 -12.89
CA LYS A 285 0.56 -15.59 -12.30
C LYS A 285 -0.57 -14.65 -12.70
N GLY A 286 -0.25 -13.44 -13.17
CA GLY A 286 -1.21 -12.46 -13.69
C GLY A 286 -1.66 -11.43 -12.66
N CYS A 287 -0.84 -11.19 -11.63
CA CYS A 287 -1.08 -10.17 -10.62
C CYS A 287 -1.21 -8.77 -11.26
N ASP A 288 -2.04 -7.91 -10.67
CA ASP A 288 -2.18 -6.52 -11.11
C ASP A 288 -1.23 -5.59 -10.34
N ALA A 289 -0.82 -5.99 -9.13
CA ALA A 289 0.12 -5.26 -8.30
C ALA A 289 0.87 -6.19 -7.34
N ILE A 290 1.91 -5.66 -6.71
CA ILE A 290 2.65 -6.29 -5.61
C ILE A 290 2.42 -5.56 -4.28
N ASP A 291 2.35 -6.31 -3.19
CA ASP A 291 2.42 -5.82 -1.80
C ASP A 291 3.73 -6.32 -1.15
N PRO A 292 4.85 -5.59 -1.34
CA PRO A 292 6.14 -5.96 -0.77
C PRO A 292 6.23 -5.53 0.70
N ASP A 293 6.21 -6.49 1.61
CA ASP A 293 6.23 -6.24 3.04
C ASP A 293 7.64 -6.08 3.61
N ASN A 294 7.71 -5.68 4.90
CA ASN A 294 8.93 -5.56 5.68
C ASN A 294 9.94 -4.55 5.11
N ILE A 295 9.46 -3.60 4.30
CA ILE A 295 10.27 -2.52 3.71
C ILE A 295 10.66 -1.45 4.74
N ASP A 296 10.14 -1.53 5.97
CA ASP A 296 10.35 -0.63 7.10
C ASP A 296 11.36 -1.18 8.13
N ALA A 297 12.25 -2.08 7.70
CA ALA A 297 13.31 -2.66 8.53
C ALA A 297 14.16 -1.61 9.27
N TYR A 298 14.31 -0.38 8.72
CA TYR A 298 15.01 0.73 9.37
C TYR A 298 14.39 1.18 10.69
N GLY A 299 13.08 0.96 10.88
CA GLY A 299 12.37 1.27 12.12
C GLY A 299 12.52 0.18 13.19
N ASN A 300 13.26 -0.89 12.89
CA ASN A 300 13.37 -2.09 13.71
C ASN A 300 14.83 -2.40 14.07
N THR A 301 15.03 -3.20 15.11
CA THR A 301 16.34 -3.78 15.47
C THR A 301 16.73 -4.85 14.43
N ASN A 302 17.20 -4.40 13.27
CA ASN A 302 17.46 -5.27 12.11
C ASN A 302 18.86 -5.92 12.09
N GLY A 303 19.83 -5.37 12.83
CA GLY A 303 21.21 -5.89 12.86
C GLY A 303 22.06 -5.60 11.62
N LEU A 304 21.54 -4.81 10.68
CA LEU A 304 22.16 -4.50 9.39
C LEU A 304 22.47 -3.00 9.23
N GLY A 305 22.02 -2.16 10.17
CA GLY A 305 22.19 -0.71 10.12
C GLY A 305 21.38 -0.05 9.00
N LEU A 306 20.27 -0.68 8.59
CA LEU A 306 19.41 -0.15 7.52
C LEU A 306 18.80 1.20 7.91
N THR A 307 18.78 2.10 6.95
CA THR A 307 18.27 3.47 7.07
C THR A 307 17.02 3.67 6.23
N LYS A 308 16.30 4.78 6.45
CA LYS A 308 15.18 5.19 5.57
C LYS A 308 15.62 5.32 4.11
N ALA A 309 16.86 5.76 3.86
CA ALA A 309 17.38 5.92 2.50
C ALA A 309 17.52 4.58 1.78
N ASP A 310 17.93 3.52 2.50
CA ASP A 310 18.04 2.17 1.95
C ASP A 310 16.67 1.64 1.52
N SER A 311 15.64 1.83 2.37
CA SER A 311 14.27 1.44 2.02
C SER A 311 13.66 2.25 0.90
N ILE A 312 13.93 3.56 0.84
CA ILE A 312 13.50 4.44 -0.27
C ILE A 312 14.13 3.97 -1.60
N ASP A 313 15.42 3.62 -1.60
CA ASP A 313 16.08 3.09 -2.80
C ASP A 313 15.51 1.71 -3.18
N PHE A 314 15.30 0.85 -2.19
CA PHE A 314 14.77 -0.49 -2.41
C PHE A 314 13.34 -0.48 -2.97
N ILE A 315 12.43 0.35 -2.44
CA ILE A 315 11.05 0.43 -2.97
C ILE A 315 11.02 1.04 -4.38
N LYS A 316 11.93 1.96 -4.71
CA LYS A 316 12.10 2.46 -6.08
C LYS A 316 12.55 1.36 -7.03
N PHE A 317 13.48 0.51 -6.60
CA PHE A 317 13.88 -0.68 -7.33
C PHE A 317 12.71 -1.66 -7.54
N LEU A 318 11.95 -1.97 -6.49
CA LEU A 318 10.79 -2.87 -6.57
C LEU A 318 9.72 -2.31 -7.51
N SER A 319 9.41 -1.02 -7.38
CA SER A 319 8.43 -0.33 -8.23
C SER A 319 8.84 -0.31 -9.70
N ALA A 320 10.09 0.09 -10.00
CA ALA A 320 10.59 0.08 -11.37
C ALA A 320 10.56 -1.33 -11.99
N THR A 321 10.89 -2.35 -11.19
CA THR A 321 10.86 -3.75 -11.63
C THR A 321 9.42 -4.20 -11.89
N ALA A 322 8.49 -3.96 -10.97
CA ALA A 322 7.07 -4.30 -11.14
C ALA A 322 6.44 -3.56 -12.33
N ALA A 323 6.75 -2.28 -12.51
CA ALA A 323 6.28 -1.48 -13.64
C ALA A 323 6.80 -2.00 -14.99
N SER A 324 8.01 -2.56 -15.04
CA SER A 324 8.54 -3.21 -16.25
C SER A 324 7.73 -4.45 -16.65
N HIS A 325 7.03 -5.07 -15.70
CA HIS A 325 6.08 -6.16 -15.90
C HIS A 325 4.61 -5.69 -15.97
N GLY A 326 4.36 -4.38 -16.00
CA GLY A 326 3.01 -3.80 -16.08
C GLY A 326 2.20 -3.88 -14.79
N MET A 327 2.85 -4.12 -13.64
CA MET A 327 2.21 -4.21 -12.33
C MET A 327 2.44 -2.94 -11.51
N SER A 328 1.49 -2.64 -10.63
CA SER A 328 1.61 -1.58 -9.64
C SER A 328 2.33 -2.05 -8.37
N THR A 329 2.70 -1.13 -7.50
CA THR A 329 3.41 -1.40 -6.25
C THR A 329 2.77 -0.64 -5.09
N GLY A 330 2.55 -1.36 -3.98
CA GLY A 330 2.13 -0.80 -2.70
C GLY A 330 3.31 -0.38 -1.82
N LEU A 331 3.08 0.60 -0.95
CA LEU A 331 3.93 0.87 0.21
C LEU A 331 3.30 0.19 1.44
N LYS A 332 3.92 -0.88 1.93
CA LYS A 332 3.47 -1.57 3.14
C LYS A 332 4.06 -0.88 4.37
N ASN A 333 3.20 -0.38 5.25
CA ASN A 333 3.57 0.49 6.37
C ASN A 333 4.47 1.65 5.89
N GLY A 334 5.62 1.93 6.54
CA GLY A 334 6.60 2.91 6.05
C GLY A 334 6.04 4.32 5.81
N GLY A 335 5.04 4.74 6.59
CA GLY A 335 4.32 5.99 6.36
C GLY A 335 5.21 7.24 6.44
N ASP A 336 6.28 7.18 7.23
CA ASP A 336 7.27 8.24 7.39
C ASP A 336 8.17 8.43 6.15
N ILE A 337 8.24 7.45 5.24
CA ILE A 337 8.90 7.60 3.93
C ILE A 337 7.92 7.80 2.77
N ALA A 338 6.60 7.76 3.02
CA ALA A 338 5.57 7.79 1.99
C ALA A 338 5.70 8.99 1.03
N GLN A 339 6.04 10.17 1.56
CA GLN A 339 6.25 11.36 0.75
C GLN A 339 7.42 11.23 -0.24
N SER A 340 8.50 10.55 0.18
CA SER A 340 9.74 10.37 -0.61
C SER A 340 9.58 9.37 -1.76
N VAL A 341 8.59 8.49 -1.66
CA VAL A 341 8.29 7.43 -2.63
C VAL A 341 6.93 7.61 -3.27
N LEU A 342 6.29 8.76 -3.04
CA LEU A 342 4.93 9.06 -3.46
C LEU A 342 4.77 8.91 -4.97
N ASN A 343 5.80 9.18 -5.78
CA ASN A 343 5.72 9.03 -7.23
C ASN A 343 5.95 7.59 -7.72
N ASP A 344 6.47 6.73 -6.87
CA ASP A 344 6.89 5.37 -7.21
C ASP A 344 5.79 4.34 -6.89
N VAL A 345 5.00 4.56 -5.84
CA VAL A 345 3.94 3.62 -5.41
C VAL A 345 2.54 4.06 -5.84
N GLN A 346 1.59 3.13 -5.99
CA GLN A 346 0.22 3.43 -6.41
C GLN A 346 -0.78 3.41 -5.24
N PHE A 347 -0.44 2.78 -4.13
CA PHE A 347 -1.27 2.69 -2.92
C PHE A 347 -0.38 2.46 -1.69
N ALA A 348 -0.96 2.55 -0.50
CA ALA A 348 -0.34 2.06 0.72
C ALA A 348 -1.19 0.93 1.31
N VAL A 349 -0.53 -0.03 1.95
CA VAL A 349 -1.16 -1.01 2.85
C VAL A 349 -0.69 -0.67 4.25
N ASN A 350 -1.59 -0.34 5.16
CA ASN A 350 -1.25 0.01 6.52
C ASN A 350 -1.90 -0.95 7.52
N GLU A 351 -1.14 -1.31 8.54
CA GLU A 351 -1.62 -2.02 9.71
C GLU A 351 -1.65 -1.07 10.92
N GLN A 352 -2.77 -1.04 11.61
CA GLN A 352 -2.90 -0.52 12.97
C GLN A 352 -2.65 0.97 13.21
N CYS A 353 -2.74 1.84 12.19
CA CYS A 353 -2.48 3.25 12.42
C CYS A 353 -3.45 3.89 13.43
N VAL A 354 -4.67 3.36 13.61
CA VAL A 354 -5.61 3.88 14.62
C VAL A 354 -5.19 3.43 16.00
N GLN A 355 -4.84 2.15 16.14
CA GLN A 355 -4.35 1.58 17.40
C GLN A 355 -3.13 2.33 17.94
N PHE A 356 -2.25 2.82 17.06
CA PHE A 356 -1.03 3.53 17.44
C PHE A 356 -1.09 5.05 17.26
N ASN A 357 -2.21 5.60 16.77
CA ASN A 357 -2.37 7.04 16.51
C ASN A 357 -1.36 7.59 15.47
N GLU A 358 -1.19 6.87 14.37
CA GLU A 358 -0.19 7.13 13.33
C GLU A 358 -0.82 7.38 11.95
N CYS A 359 -2.16 7.47 11.82
CA CYS A 359 -2.80 7.51 10.49
C CYS A 359 -2.44 8.73 9.63
N SER A 360 -2.09 9.86 10.24
CA SER A 360 -1.82 11.12 9.53
C SER A 360 -0.60 11.05 8.61
N VAL A 361 0.32 10.10 8.84
CA VAL A 361 1.50 9.92 7.97
C VAL A 361 1.11 9.51 6.54
N PHE A 362 -0.10 8.99 6.34
CA PHE A 362 -0.61 8.59 5.02
C PHE A 362 -1.46 9.65 4.33
N ASP A 363 -1.63 10.85 4.91
CA ASP A 363 -2.40 11.95 4.31
C ASP A 363 -1.88 12.31 2.91
N CYS A 364 -0.56 12.24 2.69
CA CYS A 364 0.04 12.50 1.38
C CYS A 364 -0.46 11.54 0.29
N MET A 365 -0.71 10.27 0.65
CA MET A 365 -1.22 9.26 -0.28
C MET A 365 -2.65 9.60 -0.69
N ILE A 366 -3.52 9.85 0.29
CA ILE A 366 -4.94 10.20 0.05
C ILE A 366 -5.05 11.51 -0.74
N ASN A 367 -4.28 12.53 -0.39
CA ASN A 367 -4.27 13.82 -1.07
C ASN A 367 -3.76 13.72 -2.52
N ALA A 368 -2.87 12.78 -2.80
CA ALA A 368 -2.42 12.44 -4.15
C ALA A 368 -3.40 11.53 -4.93
N GLY A 369 -4.56 11.21 -4.35
CA GLY A 369 -5.56 10.34 -4.97
C GLY A 369 -5.19 8.86 -4.95
N LYS A 370 -4.34 8.43 -4.01
CA LYS A 370 -3.88 7.04 -3.84
C LYS A 370 -4.55 6.41 -2.62
N PRO A 371 -5.15 5.21 -2.74
CA PRO A 371 -5.82 4.58 -1.61
C PRO A 371 -4.82 4.14 -0.54
N VAL A 372 -5.30 4.17 0.70
CA VAL A 372 -4.70 3.44 1.83
C VAL A 372 -5.62 2.25 2.12
N PHE A 373 -5.11 1.05 1.86
CA PHE A 373 -5.72 -0.21 2.24
C PHE A 373 -5.35 -0.48 3.69
N HIS A 374 -6.33 -0.31 4.58
CA HIS A 374 -6.09 -0.17 6.00
C HIS A 374 -6.64 -1.37 6.77
N ILE A 375 -5.79 -1.97 7.60
CA ILE A 375 -6.08 -3.14 8.40
C ILE A 375 -6.02 -2.78 9.87
N GLU A 376 -7.07 -3.14 10.61
CA GLU A 376 -7.07 -3.09 12.07
C GLU A 376 -7.32 -4.48 12.65
N TYR A 377 -6.69 -4.76 13.79
CA TYR A 377 -6.80 -6.02 14.52
C TYR A 377 -7.47 -5.79 15.87
N PRO A 378 -8.81 -5.80 15.95
CA PRO A 378 -9.52 -5.48 17.18
C PRO A 378 -9.16 -6.35 18.38
N ASP A 379 -8.70 -7.58 18.11
CA ASP A 379 -8.37 -8.56 19.14
C ASP A 379 -6.89 -8.45 19.60
N GLN A 380 -6.13 -7.48 19.08
CA GLN A 380 -4.72 -7.21 19.45
C GLN A 380 -4.55 -5.86 20.16
N GLY A 381 -5.64 -5.13 20.40
CA GLY A 381 -5.62 -3.81 20.99
C GLY A 381 -6.73 -3.61 22.02
N SER A 382 -6.81 -2.40 22.57
CA SER A 382 -7.82 -2.01 23.55
C SER A 382 -8.95 -1.17 22.93
N LEU A 383 -8.81 -0.74 21.68
CA LEU A 383 -9.79 0.12 21.01
C LEU A 383 -11.01 -0.67 20.55
N THR A 384 -12.18 -0.02 20.62
CA THR A 384 -13.42 -0.60 20.13
C THR A 384 -13.41 -0.69 18.60
N ARG A 385 -14.12 -1.67 18.04
CA ARG A 385 -14.32 -1.81 16.59
C ARG A 385 -14.85 -0.51 15.93
N GLN A 386 -15.65 0.27 16.66
CA GLN A 386 -16.22 1.54 16.16
C GLN A 386 -15.12 2.59 15.97
N VAL A 387 -14.21 2.69 16.93
CA VAL A 387 -13.07 3.61 16.86
C VAL A 387 -12.12 3.19 15.74
N LEU A 388 -11.83 1.89 15.63
CA LEU A 388 -10.96 1.34 14.58
C LEU A 388 -11.50 1.62 13.17
N CYS A 389 -12.81 1.46 12.95
CA CYS A 389 -13.40 1.81 11.66
C CYS A 389 -13.35 3.31 11.35
N ALA A 390 -13.40 4.18 12.36
CA ALA A 390 -13.51 5.62 12.16
C ALA A 390 -12.22 6.26 11.61
N ALA A 391 -11.05 5.67 11.87
CA ALA A 391 -9.73 6.08 11.38
C ALA A 391 -9.47 7.60 11.31
N GLY A 392 -9.90 8.32 12.35
CA GLY A 392 -9.68 9.76 12.48
C GLY A 392 -10.43 10.61 11.46
N SER A 393 -9.90 11.80 11.14
CA SER A 393 -10.54 12.77 10.24
C SER A 393 -10.63 12.30 8.79
N LEU A 394 -9.68 11.48 8.34
CA LEU A 394 -9.66 10.91 6.99
C LEU A 394 -10.22 9.48 6.93
N GLY A 395 -10.73 8.91 8.01
CA GLY A 395 -11.08 7.49 7.99
C GLY A 395 -12.21 7.10 7.04
N SER A 396 -13.01 8.07 6.58
CA SER A 396 -13.95 7.83 5.47
C SER A 396 -13.29 7.70 4.08
N SER A 397 -12.02 8.10 3.96
CA SER A 397 -11.15 7.99 2.77
C SER A 397 -10.28 6.73 2.78
N PHE A 398 -10.06 6.14 3.95
CA PHE A 398 -9.35 4.87 4.10
C PHE A 398 -10.25 3.72 3.64
N SER A 399 -9.64 2.70 3.04
CA SER A 399 -10.30 1.44 2.74
C SER A 399 -10.10 0.53 3.94
N THR A 400 -10.89 0.70 5.01
CA THR A 400 -10.64 -0.03 6.26
C THR A 400 -11.33 -1.40 6.30
N VAL A 401 -10.57 -2.42 6.71
CA VAL A 401 -11.07 -3.74 7.08
C VAL A 401 -10.60 -4.11 8.48
N LEU A 402 -11.48 -4.72 9.28
CA LEU A 402 -11.08 -5.35 10.53
C LEU A 402 -10.80 -6.82 10.26
N LYS A 403 -9.63 -7.28 10.68
CA LYS A 403 -9.12 -8.62 10.43
C LYS A 403 -8.74 -9.28 11.76
N LYS A 404 -8.51 -10.60 11.70
CA LYS A 404 -7.72 -11.31 12.71
C LYS A 404 -6.25 -11.23 12.33
N LEU A 405 -5.36 -11.33 13.32
CA LEU A 405 -3.91 -11.38 13.08
C LEU A 405 -3.51 -12.55 12.15
N SER A 406 -4.26 -13.65 12.16
CA SER A 406 -4.03 -14.79 11.26
C SER A 406 -4.25 -14.49 9.79
N LEU A 407 -4.88 -13.34 9.45
CA LEU A 407 -5.25 -12.96 8.08
C LEU A 407 -5.94 -14.10 7.31
N ASP A 408 -6.85 -14.79 8.01
CA ASP A 408 -7.73 -15.82 7.43
C ASP A 408 -8.87 -15.19 6.59
N GLY A 409 -9.79 -16.03 6.11
CA GLY A 409 -10.94 -15.56 5.32
C GLY A 409 -11.91 -14.62 6.06
N TYR A 410 -11.83 -14.44 7.38
CA TYR A 410 -12.66 -13.50 8.14
C TYR A 410 -12.38 -12.06 7.74
N VAL A 411 -13.43 -11.26 7.55
CA VAL A 411 -13.31 -9.81 7.42
C VAL A 411 -14.55 -9.13 7.97
N GLN A 412 -14.37 -7.98 8.63
CA GLN A 412 -15.46 -7.05 8.90
C GLN A 412 -15.16 -5.75 8.15
N VAL A 413 -16.00 -5.40 7.19
CA VAL A 413 -15.78 -4.20 6.36
C VAL A 413 -16.17 -2.95 7.14
N CYS A 414 -15.42 -1.87 6.97
CA CYS A 414 -15.83 -0.55 7.46
C CYS A 414 -16.33 0.29 6.29
N SER A 415 -17.60 0.68 6.32
CA SER A 415 -18.22 1.49 5.25
C SER A 415 -18.28 2.95 5.69
N ASN A 416 -17.55 3.83 4.98
CA ASN A 416 -17.49 5.27 5.29
C ASN A 416 -17.12 5.57 6.76
N GLY A 417 -16.14 4.86 7.29
CA GLY A 417 -15.72 5.05 8.69
C GLY A 417 -16.59 4.36 9.73
N LEU A 418 -17.63 3.62 9.32
CA LEU A 418 -18.57 2.96 10.23
C LEU A 418 -18.43 1.44 10.14
N ILE A 419 -18.68 0.77 11.26
CA ILE A 419 -18.76 -0.70 11.30
C ILE A 419 -19.81 -1.19 10.29
N GLY A 420 -19.37 -2.06 9.38
CA GLY A 420 -20.21 -2.72 8.41
C GLY A 420 -20.31 -4.22 8.62
N ALA A 421 -20.64 -4.91 7.52
CA ALA A 421 -20.93 -6.33 7.51
C ALA A 421 -19.70 -7.19 7.82
N ILE A 422 -19.95 -8.34 8.44
CA ILE A 422 -18.97 -9.41 8.57
C ILE A 422 -19.15 -10.36 7.39
N ALA A 423 -18.04 -10.78 6.79
CA ALA A 423 -17.99 -11.81 5.77
C ALA A 423 -16.89 -12.83 6.10
N ARG A 424 -17.00 -14.01 5.48
CA ARG A 424 -15.97 -15.03 5.50
C ARG A 424 -15.73 -15.53 4.08
N THR A 425 -14.55 -15.23 3.56
CA THR A 425 -14.08 -15.77 2.29
C THR A 425 -13.75 -17.25 2.48
N ALA A 426 -14.17 -18.10 1.53
CA ALA A 426 -13.84 -19.52 1.53
C ALA A 426 -12.35 -19.70 1.26
N VAL A 427 -11.70 -20.56 2.04
CA VAL A 427 -10.26 -20.81 1.96
C VAL A 427 -9.96 -22.29 2.15
N ILE A 428 -8.84 -22.75 1.58
CA ILE A 428 -8.32 -24.10 1.69
C ILE A 428 -7.10 -24.07 2.62
N ASN A 429 -7.01 -25.07 3.51
CA ASN A 429 -5.88 -25.24 4.43
C ASN A 429 -4.65 -25.82 3.75
#